data_AF-A0A1Y4S4C5-F1
#
_entry.id   AF-A0A1Y4S4C5-F1
#
_cell.length_a   1.000
_cell.length_b   1.000
_cell.length_c   1.000
_cell.angle_alpha   90.00
_cell.angle_beta   90.00
_cell.angle_gamma   90.00
#
_symmetry.space_group_name_H-M   'P 1'
#
loop_
_entity.id
_entity.type
_entity.pdbx_description
1 polymer ?
#
loop_
_entity_poly.entity_id
_entity_poly.type
_entity_poly.pdbx_seq_one_letter_code
_entity_poly.pdbx_strand_id
1 'polypeptide(L)'
;MSQEMIINRLKERGFRITKQRRLIISTILENDCSCCKEIYYQVREKDQAVGIATVYRMIKTLEEAGVIDRRNMYRIGDVKEED
;
A
#
# COMPACT_ATOMS: atom_id res chain seq x y z
N MET A 1 3.72 -9.91 8.58
CA MET A 1 5.08 -9.72 8.03
C MET A 1 5.75 -8.56 8.76
N SER A 2 7.07 -8.58 8.98
CA SER A 2 7.78 -7.43 9.57
C SER A 2 8.17 -6.40 8.50
N GLN A 3 8.39 -5.14 8.91
CA GLN A 3 8.88 -4.08 8.02
C GLN A 3 10.21 -4.46 7.36
N GLU A 4 11.12 -5.11 8.10
CA GLU A 4 12.42 -5.52 7.59
C GLU A 4 12.30 -6.57 6.47
N MET A 5 11.41 -7.55 6.62
CA MET A 5 11.14 -8.54 5.57
C MET A 5 10.63 -7.87 4.28
N ILE A 6 9.72 -6.90 4.39
CA ILE A 6 9.19 -6.15 3.23
C ILE A 6 10.33 -5.38 2.55
N ILE A 7 11.16 -4.68 3.34
CA ILE A 7 12.27 -3.89 2.82
C ILE A 7 13.30 -4.77 2.12
N ASN A 8 13.64 -5.93 2.67
CA ASN A 8 14.57 -6.86 2.06
C ASN A 8 14.01 -7.42 0.75
N ARG A 9 12.72 -7.79 0.73
CA ARG A 9 12.03 -8.23 -0.49
C ARG A 9 12.08 -7.17 -1.60
N LEU A 10 11.87 -5.91 -1.25
CA LEU A 10 11.96 -4.79 -2.20
C LEU A 10 13.38 -4.60 -2.74
N LYS A 11 14.40 -4.72 -1.88
CA LYS A 11 15.82 -4.63 -2.29
C LYS A 11 16.21 -5.77 -3.23
N GLU A 12 15.81 -7.01 -2.91
CA GLU A 12 16.05 -8.19 -3.75
C GLU A 12 15.45 -8.03 -5.16
N ARG A 13 14.36 -7.28 -5.27
CA ARG A 13 13.70 -6.93 -6.54
C ARG A 13 14.27 -5.69 -7.22
N GLY A 14 15.34 -5.10 -6.69
CA GLY A 14 16.00 -3.92 -7.26
C GLY A 14 15.34 -2.57 -6.93
N PHE A 15 14.35 -2.53 -6.05
CA PHE A 15 13.70 -1.27 -5.68
C PHE A 15 14.53 -0.49 -4.64
N ARG A 16 14.81 0.78 -4.96
CA ARG A 16 15.44 1.72 -4.01
C ARG A 16 14.56 1.97 -2.78
N ILE A 17 15.12 1.96 -1.59
CA ILE A 17 14.37 2.21 -0.34
C ILE A 17 14.61 3.65 0.13
N THR A 18 13.68 4.55 -0.20
CA THR A 18 13.73 5.96 0.24
C THR A 18 13.04 6.15 1.59
N LYS A 19 13.22 7.32 2.22
CA LYS A 19 12.54 7.67 3.48
C LYS A 19 11.01 7.58 3.35
N GLN A 20 10.44 8.13 2.27
CA GLN A 20 8.99 8.06 2.00
C GLN A 20 8.49 6.62 1.81
N ARG A 21 9.26 5.76 1.13
CA ARG A 21 8.89 4.35 0.98
C ARG A 21 8.84 3.63 2.34
N ARG A 22 9.81 3.90 3.23
CA ARG A 22 9.79 3.36 4.60
C ARG A 22 8.58 3.86 5.38
N LEU A 23 8.29 5.16 5.31
CA LEU A 23 7.14 5.76 5.97
C LEU A 23 5.81 5.14 5.51
N ILE A 24 5.63 4.94 4.20
CA ILE A 24 4.42 4.31 3.68
C ILE A 24 4.30 2.86 4.17
N ILE A 25 5.40 2.09 4.15
CA ILE A 25 5.40 0.71 4.67
C ILE A 25 5.07 0.67 6.16
N SER A 26 5.68 1.55 6.97
CA SER A 26 5.42 1.60 8.41
C SER A 26 3.96 1.95 8.69
N THR A 27 3.41 2.94 7.99
CA THR A 27 2.00 3.32 8.13
C THR A 27 1.05 2.18 7.78
N ILE A 28 1.31 1.41 6.70
CA ILE A 28 0.49 0.24 6.33
C ILE A 28 0.56 -0.87 7.39
N LEU A 29 1.69 -1.03 8.08
CA LEU A 29 1.84 -2.06 9.11
C LEU A 29 1.28 -1.64 10.47
N GLU A 30 1.35 -0.35 10.79
CA GLU A 30 0.84 0.23 12.03
C GLU A 30 -0.69 0.38 12.03
N ASN A 31 -1.30 0.52 10.84
CA ASN A 31 -2.70 0.85 10.68
C ASN A 31 -3.40 -0.18 9.80
N ASP A 32 -4.63 -0.54 10.16
CA ASP A 32 -5.47 -1.44 9.37
C ASP A 32 -6.12 -0.67 8.20
N CYS A 33 -5.30 -0.17 7.27
CA CYS A 33 -5.80 0.58 6.13
C CYS A 33 -6.51 -0.32 5.13
N SER A 34 -7.76 0.00 4.82
CA SER A 34 -8.59 -0.71 3.85
C SER A 34 -8.37 -0.22 2.41
N CYS A 35 -7.82 0.98 2.22
CA CYS A 35 -7.66 1.58 0.89
C CYS A 35 -6.49 2.58 0.77
N CYS A 36 -6.12 2.89 -0.48
CA CYS A 36 -5.05 3.84 -0.79
C CYS A 36 -5.30 5.26 -0.24
N LYS A 37 -6.56 5.69 -0.11
CA LYS A 37 -6.90 7.02 0.43
C LYS A 37 -6.56 7.11 1.92
N GLU A 38 -6.88 6.08 2.70
CA GLU A 38 -6.55 6.03 4.13
C GLU A 38 -5.04 6.07 4.36
N ILE A 39 -4.29 5.24 3.61
CA ILE A 39 -2.82 5.26 3.65
C ILE A 39 -2.29 6.66 3.35
N TYR A 40 -2.86 7.34 2.34
CA TYR A 40 -2.46 8.70 1.99
C TYR A 40 -2.71 9.70 3.11
N TYR A 41 -3.91 9.71 3.73
CA TYR A 41 -4.19 10.66 4.80
C TYR A 41 -3.26 10.46 5.99
N GLN A 42 -3.06 9.21 6.42
CA GLN A 42 -2.17 8.90 7.55
C GLN A 42 -0.69 9.19 7.25
N VAL A 43 -0.22 8.93 6.03
CA VAL A 43 1.15 9.28 5.65
C VAL A 43 1.32 10.79 5.58
N ARG A 44 0.32 11.53 5.08
CA ARG A 44 0.37 12.98 4.92
C ARG A 44 0.39 13.73 6.25
N GLU A 45 -0.20 13.16 7.31
CA GLU A 45 -0.04 13.68 8.67
C GLU A 45 1.42 13.68 9.14
N LYS A 46 2.22 12.72 8.65
CA LYS A 46 3.65 12.56 9.00
C LYS A 46 4.59 13.24 7.99
N ASP A 47 4.23 13.28 6.71
CA ASP A 47 4.99 13.94 5.62
C ASP A 47 4.04 14.57 4.58
N GLN A 48 3.88 15.90 4.65
CA GLN A 48 2.99 16.65 3.76
C GLN A 48 3.45 16.66 2.29
N ALA A 49 4.70 16.29 1.99
CA ALA A 49 5.21 16.23 0.62
C ALA A 49 4.76 14.94 -0.10
N VAL A 50 4.21 13.96 0.61
CA VAL A 50 3.68 12.74 -0.02
C VAL A 50 2.35 13.03 -0.69
N GLY A 51 2.35 12.99 -2.02
CA GLY A 51 1.12 13.02 -2.82
C GLY A 51 0.45 11.64 -2.95
N ILE A 52 -0.85 11.63 -3.22
CA ILE A 52 -1.65 10.42 -3.44
C ILE A 52 -1.07 9.51 -4.55
N ALA A 53 -0.53 10.10 -5.61
CA ALA A 53 0.13 9.36 -6.69
C ALA A 53 1.35 8.56 -6.21
N THR A 54 2.07 9.05 -5.20
CA THR A 54 3.20 8.33 -4.60
C THR A 54 2.73 7.11 -3.83
N VAL A 55 1.58 7.20 -3.14
CA VAL A 55 0.96 6.05 -2.47
C VAL A 55 0.56 4.99 -3.50
N TYR A 56 -0.15 5.35 -4.57
CA TYR A 56 -0.53 4.39 -5.61
C TYR A 56 0.67 3.69 -6.25
N ARG A 57 1.74 4.44 -6.57
CA ARG A 57 3.00 3.86 -7.08
C ARG A 57 3.65 2.92 -6.07
N MET A 58 3.57 3.25 -4.78
CA MET A 58 4.11 2.38 -3.73
C MET A 58 3.31 1.09 -3.62
N ILE A 59 1.98 1.14 -3.63
CA ILE A 59 1.15 -0.08 -3.62
C ILE A 59 1.44 -0.95 -4.85
N LYS A 60 1.59 -0.34 -6.03
CA LYS A 60 2.02 -1.06 -7.24
C LYS A 60 3.40 -1.72 -7.06
N THR A 61 4.35 -1.01 -6.47
CA THR A 61 5.69 -1.55 -6.17
C THR A 61 5.61 -2.75 -5.21
N LEU A 62 4.77 -2.69 -4.17
CA LEU A 62 4.57 -3.78 -3.22
C LEU A 62 3.92 -5.00 -3.88
N GLU A 63 2.96 -4.77 -4.77
CA GLU A 63 2.31 -5.80 -5.58
C GLU A 63 3.29 -6.48 -6.55
N GLU A 64 4.07 -5.70 -7.31
CA GLU A 64 5.13 -6.20 -8.20
C GLU A 64 6.19 -7.02 -7.44
N ALA A 65 6.45 -6.68 -6.17
CA ALA A 65 7.35 -7.43 -5.30
C ALA A 65 6.72 -8.68 -4.66
N GLY A 66 5.40 -8.88 -4.84
CA GLY A 66 4.62 -9.97 -4.26
C GLY A 66 4.36 -9.82 -2.75
N VAL A 67 4.38 -8.58 -2.24
CA VAL A 67 4.09 -8.26 -0.83
C VAL A 67 2.59 -8.06 -0.61
N ILE A 68 1.88 -7.53 -1.60
CA ILE A 68 0.43 -7.32 -1.57
C ILE A 68 -0.20 -8.05 -2.76
N ASP A 69 -1.36 -8.66 -2.54
CA ASP A 69 -2.21 -9.19 -3.61
C ASP A 69 -3.54 -8.40 -3.65
N ARG A 70 -3.84 -7.76 -4.79
CA ARG A 70 -5.08 -6.99 -4.97
C ARG A 70 -6.27 -7.81 -5.46
N ARG A 71 -6.11 -9.11 -5.74
CA ARG A 71 -7.17 -9.96 -6.33
C ARG A 71 -8.47 -10.03 -5.54
N ASN A 72 -8.51 -9.52 -4.30
CA ASN A 72 -9.70 -9.51 -3.45
C ASN A 72 -10.34 -8.12 -3.22
N MET A 73 -9.88 -7.03 -3.86
CA MET A 73 -10.38 -5.67 -3.53
C MET A 73 -11.75 -5.32 -4.12
N TYR A 74 -12.19 -5.97 -5.19
CA TYR A 74 -13.48 -5.65 -5.83
C TYR A 74 -14.31 -6.93 -5.99
N ARG A 75 -15.37 -7.06 -5.18
CA ARG A 75 -16.46 -8.01 -5.44
C ARG A 75 -17.68 -7.20 -5.85
N ILE A 76 -18.20 -7.48 -7.04
CA ILE A 76 -19.54 -7.04 -7.42
C ILE A 76 -20.49 -8.01 -6.70
N GLY A 77 -21.36 -7.47 -5.83
CA GLY A 77 -22.42 -8.26 -5.20
C GLY A 77 -23.50 -8.62 -6.22
N ASP A 78 -24.19 -9.74 -6.01
CA ASP A 78 -25.28 -10.14 -6.90
C ASP A 78 -26.36 -9.05 -6.94
N VAL A 79 -26.74 -8.64 -8.14
CA VAL A 79 -27.88 -7.75 -8.36
C VAL A 79 -29.11 -8.51 -7.88
N LYS A 80 -29.79 -8.02 -6.84
CA LYS A 80 -31.09 -8.57 -6.47
C LYS A 80 -32.06 -8.23 -7.59
N GLU A 81 -32.57 -9.25 -8.28
CA GLU A 81 -33.79 -9.10 -9.08
C GLU A 81 -34.93 -8.82 -8.08
N GLU A 82 -35.59 -7.67 -8.25
CA GLU A 82 -36.87 -7.38 -7.59
C GLU A 82 -37.96 -8.11 -8.39
N ASP A 83 -38.69 -9.01 -7.71
CA ASP A 83 -39.89 -9.69 -8.25
C ASP A 83 -41.02 -8.69 -8.58
#